data_AF-A0A7C5L6I0-F1
#
_entry.id   AF-A0A7C5L6I0-F1
#
_cell.length_a   1.000
_cell.length_b   1.000
_cell.length_c   1.000
_cell.angle_alpha   90.00
_cell.angle_beta   90.00
_cell.angle_gamma   90.00
#
_symmetry.space_group_name_H-M   'P 1'
#
loop_
_entity.id
_entity.type
_entity.pdbx_description
1 polymer ?
#
loop_
_entity_poly.entity_id
_entity_poly.type
_entity_poly.pdbx_seq_one_letter_code
_entity_poly.pdbx_strand_id
1 'polypeptide(L)' 'RSPARPNPIGLSELLVEAVDGLSLSVRGVDVLDGTPVIDIKKKVGQEQRPAGRGGEQRA' A
#
# COMPACT_ATOMS: atom_id res chain seq x y z
N ARG A 1 0.92 9.09 14.50
CA ARG A 1 -0.36 8.52 15.02
C ARG A 1 -0.02 7.59 16.18
N SER A 2 -0.80 7.56 17.26
CA SER A 2 -0.50 6.66 18.40
C SER A 2 -0.54 5.19 17.95
N PRO A 3 0.48 4.37 18.27
CA PRO A 3 0.47 2.92 18.02
C PRO A 3 -0.56 2.18 18.88
N ALA A 4 -0.84 2.70 20.09
CA ALA A 4 -1.80 2.09 21.02
C ALA A 4 -3.24 2.38 20.57
N ARG A 5 -3.84 1.42 19.86
CA ARG A 5 -5.22 1.45 19.35
C ARG A 5 -5.84 0.05 19.51
N PRO A 6 -7.18 -0.07 19.62
CA PRO A 6 -7.84 -1.39 19.66
C PRO A 6 -7.48 -2.28 18.47
N ASN A 7 -7.31 -1.66 17.29
CA ASN A 7 -6.78 -2.30 16.09
C ASN A 7 -5.44 -1.63 15.74
N PRO A 8 -4.28 -2.24 16.09
CA PRO A 8 -2.95 -1.64 15.95
C PRO A 8 -2.42 -1.73 14.51
N ILE A 9 -3.19 -1.20 13.57
CA ILE A 9 -2.85 -1.17 12.14
C ILE A 9 -2.21 0.18 11.80
N GLY A 10 -0.93 0.14 11.43
CA GLY A 10 -0.18 1.28 10.88
C GLY A 10 -0.39 1.45 9.38
N LEU A 11 -0.14 2.66 8.88
CA LEU A 11 -0.15 2.96 7.44
C LEU A 11 1.09 3.79 7.13
N SER A 12 1.92 3.30 6.22
CA SER A 12 3.15 3.94 5.78
C SER A 12 3.12 4.09 4.25
N GLU A 13 3.41 5.29 3.76
CA GLU A 13 3.68 5.49 2.33
C GLU A 13 5.18 5.34 2.11
N LEU A 14 5.57 4.40 1.26
CA LEU A 14 6.95 4.01 1.06
C LEU A 14 7.39 4.25 -0.39
N LEU A 15 8.67 4.53 -0.57
CA LEU A 15 9.31 4.48 -1.89
C LEU A 15 9.84 3.07 -2.12
N VAL A 16 9.44 2.42 -3.21
CA VAL A 16 10.02 1.14 -3.64
C VAL A 16 11.29 1.41 -4.43
N GLU A 17 12.41 0.87 -3.95
CA GLU A 17 13.73 1.05 -4.56
C GLU A 17 14.10 -0.11 -5.46
N ALA A 18 13.72 -1.33 -5.08
CA ALA A 18 13.95 -2.54 -5.85
C ALA A 18 12.89 -3.60 -5.54
N VAL A 19 12.68 -4.49 -6.52
CA VAL A 19 11.83 -5.68 -6.41
C VAL A 19 12.69 -6.89 -6.75
N ASP A 20 12.82 -7.83 -5.82
CA ASP A 20 13.55 -9.08 -6.00
C ASP A 20 12.66 -10.27 -5.63
N GLY A 21 11.99 -10.84 -6.64
CA GLY A 21 10.99 -11.89 -6.44
C GLY A 21 9.86 -11.44 -5.52
N LEU A 22 9.85 -11.97 -4.29
CA LEU A 22 8.86 -11.65 -3.24
C LEU A 22 9.37 -10.63 -2.21
N SER A 23 10.60 -10.14 -2.39
CA SER A 23 11.25 -9.17 -1.50
C SER A 23 11.18 -7.76 -2.11
N LEU A 24 10.91 -6.77 -1.27
CA LEU A 24 10.89 -5.36 -1.65
C LEU A 24 11.91 -4.58 -0.83
N SER A 25 12.83 -3.90 -1.51
CA SER A 25 13.67 -2.87 -0.88
C SER A 25 12.90 -1.56 -0.89
N VAL A 26 12.68 -1.00 0.29
CA VAL A 26 11.83 0.19 0.48
C VAL A 26 12.49 1.23 1.37
N ARG A 27 12.15 2.50 1.15
CA ARG A 27 12.61 3.63 1.96
C ARG A 27 11.42 4.33 2.64
N GLY A 28 11.63 4.82 3.86
CA GLY A 28 10.65 5.58 4.62
C GLY A 28 9.79 4.74 5.58
N VAL A 29 10.27 3.56 5.97
CA VAL A 29 9.60 2.67 6.92
C VAL A 29 9.68 3.26 8.33
N ASP A 30 8.55 3.25 9.06
CA ASP A 30 8.39 3.77 10.42
C ASP A 30 7.93 2.69 11.42
N VAL A 31 8.20 1.42 11.09
CA VAL A 31 7.90 0.25 11.94
C VAL A 31 9.18 -0.47 12.38
N LEU A 32 9.06 -1.29 13.43
CA LEU A 32 10.17 -2.09 13.93
C LEU A 32 10.43 -3.32 13.04
N ASP A 33 11.64 -3.86 13.12
CA ASP A 33 11.97 -5.12 12.47
C ASP A 33 11.03 -6.26 12.93
N GLY A 34 10.67 -7.14 12.00
CA GLY A 34 9.69 -8.22 12.23
C GLY A 34 8.23 -7.77 12.34
N THR A 35 7.91 -6.48 12.17
CA THR A 35 6.51 -6.03 12.15
C THR A 35 5.73 -6.69 10.99
N PRO A 36 4.62 -7.39 11.25
CA PRO A 36 3.86 -8.07 10.19
C PRO A 36 3.27 -7.10 9.16
N VAL A 37 3.45 -7.40 7.88
CA VAL A 37 2.78 -6.70 6.78
C VAL A 37 1.43 -7.35 6.52
N ILE A 38 0.36 -6.57 6.57
CA ILE A 38 -1.01 -7.06 6.36
C ILE A 38 -1.53 -6.84 4.93
N ASP A 39 -1.05 -5.80 4.24
CA ASP A 39 -1.56 -5.38 2.93
C ASP A 39 -0.58 -4.41 2.25
N ILE A 40 -0.58 -4.41 0.92
CA ILE A 40 0.24 -3.53 0.08
C ILE A 40 -0.66 -2.97 -1.02
N LYS A 41 -0.68 -1.63 -1.16
CA LYS A 41 -1.45 -0.94 -2.20
C LYS A 41 -0.60 0.10 -2.90
N LYS A 42 -0.90 0.34 -4.17
CA LYS A 42 -0.36 1.50 -4.89
C LYS A 42 -0.87 2.80 -4.27
N LYS A 43 -0.03 3.84 -4.27
CA LYS A 43 -0.40 5.16 -3.80
C LYS A 43 -1.56 5.74 -4.63
N VAL A 44 -2.55 6.33 -3.96
CA VAL A 44 -3.68 7.01 -4.60
C VAL A 44 -3.17 8.26 -5.32
N GLY A 45 -3.53 8.44 -6.59
CA GLY A 45 -3.10 9.57 -7.43
C GLY A 45 -2.05 9.23 -8.51
N GLN A 46 -1.48 8.03 -8.47
CA GLN A 46 -0.83 7.45 -9.66
C GLN A 46 -1.95 6.99 -10.61
N GLU A 47 -1.98 7.50 -11.85
CA GLU A 47 -3.06 7.23 -12.82
C GLU A 47 -3.44 5.74 -12.83
N GLN A 48 -4.65 5.48 -12.35
CA GLN A 48 -5.24 4.16 -12.44
C GLN A 48 -5.97 4.11 -13.77
N ARG A 49 -5.35 3.60 -14.84
CA ARG A 49 -6.15 3.16 -15.98
C ARG A 49 -7.04 2.03 -15.47
N PRO A 50 -8.37 2.20 -15.41
CA PRO A 50 -9.22 1.09 -15.01
C PRO A 50 -9.13 0.06 -16.14
N ALA A 51 -8.71 -1.17 -15.80
CA ALA A 51 -8.98 -2.30 -16.66
C ALA A 51 -10.50 -2.37 -16.81
N GLY A 52 -10.98 -2.10 -18.03
CA GLY A 52 -12.38 -1.81 -18.29
C GLY A 52 -13.33 -2.81 -17.67
N ARG A 53 -14.37 -2.28 -17.01
CA ARG A 53 -15.69 -2.87 -17.10
C ARG A 53 -16.59 -1.84 -17.75
N GLY A 54 -16.85 -2.06 -19.04
CA GLY A 54 -18.02 -1.49 -19.68
C GLY A 54 -19.25 -1.94 -18.90
N GLY A 55 -20.01 -0.97 -18.42
CA GLY A 55 -21.22 -1.17 -17.65
C GLY A 55 -22.01 0.11 -17.74
N GLU A 56 -23.02 0.06 -18.60
CA GLU A 56 -24.08 1.03 -18.85
C GLU A 56 -24.32 2.09 -17.76
N GLN A 57 -24.41 3.34 -18.22
CA GLN A 57 -25.48 4.21 -17.75
C GLN A 57 -25.98 5.05 -18.92
N ARG A 58 -27.10 4.57 -19.47
CA ARG A 58 -28.07 5.35 -20.24
C ARG A 58 -28.79 6.28 -19.26
N ALA A 59 -28.76 7.58 -19.54
CA ALA A 59 -29.89 8.52 -19.51
C ALA A 59 -29.36 9.91 -19.89
#